data_AF-A0A525VK74-F1
#
_entry.id   AF-A0A525VK74-F1
#
_cell.length_a   1.000
_cell.length_b   1.000
_cell.length_c   1.000
_cell.angle_alpha   90.00
_cell.angle_beta   90.00
_cell.angle_gamma   90.00
#
_symmetry.space_group_name_H-M   'P 1'
#
loop_
_entity.id
_entity.type
_entity.pdbx_description
1 polymer ?
#
loop_
_entity_poly.entity_id
_entity_poly.type
_entity_poly.pdbx_seq_one_letter_code
_entity_poly.pdbx_strand_id
1 'polypeptide(L)'
;MVRQFTSIFLAAVLGCVFFNQIVWADERPMPKSLWQTVLTPPAADQPPTPRRPWVLRDREIALDLSLLHVLKDAGARPHPRMTIDLFDRTNHELDVMSTVSRSNDTAIIRGTFKPPSRGDFTFVASGNLLIGTIQMGDRLYKTEHIANGRLRLLEIDPEKLPPD
;
A
#
# COMPACT_ATOMS: atom_id res chain seq x y z
N MET A 1 50.26 60.73 16.37
CA MET A 1 48.94 60.27 16.88
C MET A 1 48.14 59.71 15.72
N VAL A 2 47.76 58.41 15.82
CA VAL A 2 46.50 57.80 15.35
C VAL A 2 46.24 57.80 13.83
N ARG A 3 46.58 56.72 13.08
CA ARG A 3 45.85 55.45 12.88
C ARG A 3 44.59 55.62 12.01
N GLN A 4 44.63 55.16 10.75
CA GLN A 4 43.44 54.75 9.98
C GLN A 4 43.81 53.82 8.81
N PHE A 5 44.35 52.64 9.16
CA PHE A 5 44.48 51.48 8.27
C PHE A 5 43.36 50.49 8.62
N THR A 6 42.11 50.77 8.25
CA THR A 6 40.99 49.82 8.45
C THR A 6 39.77 50.21 7.65
N SER A 7 39.70 49.89 6.35
CA SER A 7 38.42 49.95 5.59
C SER A 7 38.33 49.01 4.37
N ILE A 8 39.20 47.99 4.23
CA ILE A 8 39.13 47.06 3.07
C ILE A 8 38.75 45.62 3.47
N PHE A 9 38.42 45.35 4.74
CA PHE A 9 38.07 44.00 5.20
C PHE A 9 36.58 43.74 5.46
N LEU A 10 35.67 44.66 5.11
CA LEU A 10 34.23 44.50 5.40
C LEU A 10 33.35 44.11 4.20
N ALA A 11 33.92 43.87 3.01
CA ALA A 11 33.14 43.52 1.81
C ALA A 11 33.25 42.05 1.37
N ALA A 12 34.04 41.22 2.08
CA ALA A 12 34.29 39.83 1.69
C ALA A 12 33.60 38.76 2.56
N VAL A 13 32.81 39.15 3.56
CA VAL A 13 32.18 38.19 4.51
C VAL A 13 30.67 38.03 4.29
N LEU A 14 30.03 38.86 3.46
CA LEU A 14 28.58 38.77 3.19
C LEU A 14 28.18 37.99 1.92
N GLY A 15 29.14 37.52 1.12
CA GLY A 15 28.86 36.81 -0.14
C GLY A 15 28.82 35.27 -0.08
N CYS A 16 29.27 34.66 1.02
CA CYS A 16 29.44 33.19 1.11
C CYS A 16 28.34 32.45 1.88
N VAL A 17 27.26 33.11 2.30
CA VAL A 17 26.20 32.47 3.10
C VAL A 17 24.99 32.01 2.28
N PHE A 18 24.94 32.31 0.97
CA PHE A 18 23.76 31.99 0.13
C PHE A 18 23.93 30.82 -0.85
N PHE A 19 25.01 30.04 -0.76
CA PHE A 19 25.25 28.91 -1.68
C PHE A 19 24.90 27.52 -1.12
N ASN A 20 24.20 27.43 0.02
CA ASN A 20 23.98 26.13 0.68
C ASN A 20 22.52 25.75 0.91
N GLN A 21 21.57 26.39 0.22
CA GLN A 21 20.15 26.05 0.31
C GLN A 21 19.58 26.05 -1.11
N ILE A 22 19.54 24.88 -1.74
CA ILE A 22 18.39 24.26 -2.43
C ILE A 22 18.96 22.99 -3.09
N VAL A 23 19.22 21.98 -2.26
CA VAL A 23 19.06 20.59 -2.68
C VAL A 23 17.80 20.12 -1.95
N TRP A 24 16.65 20.60 -2.41
CA TRP A 24 15.36 19.96 -2.13
C TRP A 24 15.17 18.91 -3.22
N ALA A 25 15.96 17.83 -3.12
CA ALA A 25 15.70 16.64 -3.91
C ALA A 25 14.61 15.83 -3.20
N ASP A 26 13.36 16.20 -3.49
CA ASP A 26 12.16 15.36 -3.56
C ASP A 26 12.32 13.95 -2.96
N GLU A 27 12.43 13.85 -1.63
CA GLU A 27 12.43 12.57 -0.94
C GLU A 27 11.00 12.06 -0.95
N ARG A 28 10.65 11.35 -2.05
CA ARG A 28 9.30 10.82 -2.25
C ARG A 28 8.94 10.00 -1.01
N PRO A 29 7.79 10.28 -0.36
CA PRO A 29 7.35 9.54 0.81
C PRO A 29 7.45 8.03 0.57
N MET A 30 8.00 7.32 1.54
CA MET A 30 8.08 5.86 1.47
C MET A 30 6.68 5.27 1.27
N PRO A 31 6.51 4.27 0.39
CA PRO A 31 5.24 3.59 0.24
C PRO A 31 4.79 2.97 1.56
N LYS A 32 3.50 3.08 1.86
CA LYS A 32 2.88 2.49 3.05
C LYS A 32 2.15 1.21 2.68
N SER A 33 2.30 0.16 3.48
CA SER A 33 1.64 -1.11 3.20
C SER A 33 0.16 -1.07 3.61
N LEU A 34 -0.75 -1.41 2.69
CA LEU A 34 -2.19 -1.47 2.95
C LEU A 34 -2.57 -2.55 3.96
N TRP A 35 -1.77 -3.62 4.03
CA TRP A 35 -1.90 -4.66 5.04
C TRP A 35 -0.55 -5.24 5.43
N GLN A 36 -0.53 -5.94 6.57
CA GLN A 36 0.64 -6.65 7.07
C GLN A 36 0.28 -8.10 7.39
N THR A 37 1.25 -9.01 7.22
CA THR A 37 1.08 -10.41 7.61
C THR A 37 1.00 -10.51 9.13
N VAL A 38 -0.01 -11.22 9.64
CA VAL A 38 -0.12 -11.52 11.08
C VAL A 38 0.82 -12.67 11.41
N LEU A 39 1.83 -12.41 12.23
CA LEU A 39 2.85 -13.41 12.62
C LEU A 39 2.39 -14.33 13.77
N THR A 40 1.24 -14.02 14.39
CA THR A 40 0.71 -14.81 15.50
C THR A 40 0.29 -16.19 15.00
N PRO A 41 0.78 -17.29 15.60
CA PRO A 41 0.32 -18.63 15.27
C PRO A 41 -1.20 -18.71 15.40
N PRO A 42 -1.90 -19.44 14.51
CA PRO A 42 -3.31 -19.72 14.73
C PRO A 42 -3.45 -20.37 16.10
N ALA A 43 -4.42 -19.90 16.90
CA ALA A 43 -4.70 -20.52 18.18
C ALA A 43 -4.94 -22.02 17.96
N ALA A 44 -4.39 -22.87 18.83
CA ALA A 44 -4.47 -24.33 18.69
C ALA A 44 -5.92 -24.86 18.61
N ASP A 45 -6.89 -24.04 19.03
CA ASP A 45 -8.33 -24.34 19.00
C ASP A 45 -9.04 -23.94 17.70
N GLN A 46 -8.33 -23.36 16.72
CA GLN A 46 -8.94 -22.96 15.46
C GLN A 46 -9.10 -24.20 14.56
N PRO A 47 -10.34 -24.60 14.21
CA PRO A 47 -10.55 -25.79 13.39
C PRO A 47 -9.78 -25.65 12.07
N PRO A 48 -9.14 -26.72 11.56
CA PRO A 48 -8.51 -26.68 10.25
C PRO A 48 -9.58 -26.26 9.24
N THR A 49 -9.37 -25.10 8.62
CA THR A 49 -10.32 -24.59 7.63
C THR A 49 -10.32 -25.59 6.46
N PRO A 50 -11.48 -26.06 5.97
CA PRO A 50 -11.52 -26.97 4.84
C PRO A 50 -10.72 -26.36 3.68
N ARG A 51 -9.61 -27.00 3.32
CA ARG A 51 -8.74 -26.50 2.25
C ARG A 51 -9.41 -26.80 0.92
N ARG A 52 -9.99 -25.76 0.34
CA ARG A 52 -10.48 -25.77 -1.04
C ARG A 52 -9.35 -26.25 -1.97
N PRO A 53 -9.58 -27.18 -2.90
CA PRO A 53 -8.51 -27.80 -3.70
C PRO A 53 -7.80 -26.82 -4.65
N TRP A 54 -8.41 -25.68 -4.94
CA TRP A 54 -7.82 -24.59 -5.73
C TRP A 54 -7.01 -23.58 -4.91
N VAL A 55 -7.00 -23.68 -3.57
CA VAL A 55 -6.21 -22.79 -2.71
C VAL A 55 -4.82 -23.38 -2.51
N LEU A 56 -3.79 -22.66 -2.96
CA LEU A 56 -2.39 -23.08 -2.87
C LEU A 56 -1.78 -22.71 -1.52
N ARG A 57 -1.99 -21.46 -1.10
CA ARG A 57 -1.45 -20.90 0.14
C ARG A 57 -2.48 -19.95 0.75
N ASP A 58 -2.49 -19.88 2.07
CA ASP A 58 -3.25 -18.89 2.80
C ASP A 58 -2.44 -18.29 3.94
N ARG A 59 -2.73 -17.03 4.27
CA ARG A 59 -2.20 -16.36 5.46
C ARG A 59 -3.15 -15.30 5.95
N GLU A 60 -3.08 -15.04 7.24
CA GLU A 60 -3.82 -13.93 7.82
C GLU A 60 -3.10 -12.60 7.59
N ILE A 61 -3.89 -11.56 7.32
CA ILE A 61 -3.42 -10.20 7.14
C ILE A 61 -4.26 -9.22 7.99
N ALA A 62 -3.61 -8.17 8.47
CA ALA A 62 -4.23 -7.06 9.17
C ALA A 62 -4.19 -5.81 8.29
N LEU A 63 -5.34 -5.14 8.12
CA LEU A 63 -5.46 -3.92 7.32
C LEU A 63 -4.98 -2.68 8.08
N ASP A 64 -4.32 -1.77 7.37
CA ASP A 64 -4.15 -0.40 7.84
C ASP A 64 -5.47 0.37 7.58
N LEU A 65 -6.20 0.62 8.67
CA LEU A 65 -7.52 1.27 8.60
C LEU A 65 -7.43 2.73 8.13
N SER A 66 -6.32 3.41 8.37
CA SER A 66 -6.13 4.79 7.91
C SER A 66 -5.94 4.82 6.40
N LEU A 67 -5.15 3.87 5.85
CA LEU A 67 -5.01 3.73 4.40
C LEU A 67 -6.31 3.26 3.74
N LEU A 68 -7.05 2.36 4.38
CA LEU A 68 -8.36 1.93 3.90
C LEU A 68 -9.33 3.12 3.77
N HIS A 69 -9.34 4.01 4.77
CA HIS A 69 -10.19 5.21 4.73
C HIS A 69 -9.82 6.14 3.56
N VAL A 70 -8.52 6.37 3.37
CA VAL A 70 -8.01 7.16 2.24
C VAL A 70 -8.36 6.52 0.90
N LEU A 71 -8.27 5.18 0.80
CA LEU A 71 -8.58 4.43 -0.41
C LEU A 71 -10.08 4.49 -0.78
N LYS A 72 -10.96 4.58 0.23
CA LYS A 72 -12.42 4.72 0.06
C LYS A 72 -12.83 6.12 -0.41
N ASP A 73 -12.05 7.14 -0.06
CA ASP A 73 -12.35 8.53 -0.41
C ASP A 73 -11.96 8.83 -1.86
N ALA A 74 -12.95 8.85 -2.75
CA ALA A 74 -12.75 9.18 -4.15
C ALA A 74 -12.18 10.60 -4.38
N GLY A 75 -12.36 11.51 -3.42
CA GLY A 75 -11.84 12.88 -3.44
C GLY A 75 -10.41 13.03 -2.93
N ALA A 76 -9.85 12.03 -2.24
CA ALA A 76 -8.52 12.09 -1.60
C ALA A 76 -7.33 11.96 -2.58
N ARG A 77 -7.50 12.39 -3.83
CA ARG A 77 -6.44 12.32 -4.85
C ARG A 77 -5.51 13.54 -4.78
N PRO A 78 -4.18 13.36 -4.90
CA PRO A 78 -3.49 12.10 -5.15
C PRO A 78 -3.39 11.21 -3.90
N HIS A 79 -3.65 9.90 -4.08
CA HIS A 79 -3.47 8.94 -2.99
C HIS A 79 -1.99 8.87 -2.57
N PRO A 80 -1.68 8.60 -1.29
CA PRO A 80 -0.33 8.25 -0.88
C PRO A 80 0.12 6.99 -1.63
N ARG A 81 1.44 6.83 -1.78
CA ARG A 81 2.01 5.61 -2.35
C ARG A 81 1.65 4.45 -1.42
N MET A 82 0.93 3.47 -1.95
CA MET A 82 0.47 2.31 -1.20
C MET A 82 1.03 1.04 -1.81
N THR A 83 1.47 0.11 -0.98
CA THR A 83 1.93 -1.22 -1.40
C THR A 83 1.09 -2.31 -0.79
N ILE A 84 1.14 -3.50 -1.39
CA ILE A 84 0.64 -4.73 -0.80
C ILE A 84 1.76 -5.77 -0.80
N ASP A 85 1.79 -6.60 0.23
CA ASP A 85 2.63 -7.80 0.28
C ASP A 85 1.79 -9.01 -0.14
N LEU A 86 2.32 -9.80 -1.07
CA LEU A 86 1.79 -11.09 -1.53
C LEU A 86 2.71 -12.23 -1.05
N PHE A 87 2.54 -13.44 -1.56
CA PHE A 87 3.30 -14.61 -1.08
C PHE A 87 4.72 -14.72 -1.67
N ASP A 88 5.10 -13.82 -2.57
CA ASP A 88 6.42 -13.73 -3.20
C ASP A 88 7.41 -12.86 -2.39
N ARG A 89 6.94 -12.25 -1.29
CA ARG A 89 7.71 -11.34 -0.41
C ARG A 89 8.13 -10.05 -1.10
N THR A 90 7.43 -9.65 -2.16
CA THR A 90 7.62 -8.38 -2.84
C THR A 90 6.55 -7.38 -2.41
N ASN A 91 6.93 -6.11 -2.22
CA ASN A 91 5.97 -5.03 -2.03
C ASN A 91 5.54 -4.50 -3.40
N HIS A 92 4.30 -4.79 -3.80
CA HIS A 92 3.73 -4.33 -5.06
C HIS A 92 3.04 -2.98 -4.86
N GLU A 93 3.54 -1.93 -5.50
CA GLU A 93 2.93 -0.60 -5.41
C GLU A 93 1.66 -0.53 -6.26
N LEU A 94 0.56 -0.09 -5.63
CA LEU A 94 -0.74 0.07 -6.26
C LEU A 94 -0.76 1.33 -7.13
N ASP A 95 -1.36 1.21 -8.31
CA ASP A 95 -1.75 2.32 -9.16
C ASP A 95 -3.29 2.38 -9.22
N VAL A 96 -3.87 3.20 -8.35
CA VAL A 96 -5.32 3.32 -8.19
C VAL A 96 -5.91 4.15 -9.33
N MET A 97 -6.56 3.48 -10.27
CA MET A 97 -7.16 4.13 -11.44
C MET A 97 -8.54 4.71 -11.10
N SER A 98 -9.38 3.95 -10.40
CA SER A 98 -10.77 4.32 -10.10
C SER A 98 -11.16 3.98 -8.67
N THR A 99 -11.84 4.91 -8.02
CA THR A 99 -12.53 4.71 -6.74
C THR A 99 -13.97 5.16 -6.94
N VAL A 100 -14.92 4.23 -6.85
CA VAL A 100 -16.35 4.51 -6.95
C VAL A 100 -16.97 4.30 -5.58
N SER A 101 -17.26 5.41 -4.89
CA SER A 101 -18.04 5.38 -3.66
C SER A 101 -19.50 5.04 -3.99
N ARG A 102 -20.01 3.95 -3.44
CA ARG A 102 -21.39 3.49 -3.62
C ARG A 102 -22.30 4.00 -2.51
N SER A 103 -21.76 4.19 -1.32
CA SER A 103 -22.44 4.70 -0.13
C SER A 103 -21.40 5.41 0.77
N ASN A 104 -21.85 6.01 1.87
CA ASN A 104 -20.93 6.64 2.83
C ASN A 104 -19.86 5.68 3.39
N ASP A 105 -20.09 4.37 3.30
CA ASP A 105 -19.21 3.38 3.91
C ASP A 105 -18.69 2.30 2.94
N THR A 106 -19.14 2.30 1.68
CA THR A 106 -18.76 1.28 0.69
C THR A 106 -18.14 1.92 -0.55
N ALA A 107 -16.96 1.43 -0.94
CA ALA A 107 -16.28 1.86 -2.16
C ALA A 107 -15.76 0.66 -2.97
N ILE A 108 -15.81 0.78 -4.30
CA ILE A 108 -15.19 -0.15 -5.24
C ILE A 108 -13.94 0.52 -5.79
N ILE A 109 -12.80 -0.11 -5.59
CA ILE A 109 -11.49 0.41 -6.00
C ILE A 109 -10.90 -0.51 -7.05
N ARG A 110 -10.45 0.07 -8.16
CA ARG A 110 -9.86 -0.65 -9.28
C ARG A 110 -8.56 -0.01 -9.68
N GLY A 111 -7.60 -0.83 -10.07
CA GLY A 111 -6.30 -0.34 -10.48
C GLY A 111 -5.41 -1.42 -11.04
N THR A 112 -4.17 -1.02 -11.29
CA THR A 112 -3.08 -1.89 -11.73
C THR A 112 -1.90 -1.75 -10.78
N PHE A 113 -0.81 -2.45 -11.06
CA PHE A 113 0.42 -2.28 -10.29
C PHE A 113 1.43 -1.43 -11.04
N LYS A 114 2.19 -0.62 -10.29
CA LYS A 114 3.33 0.09 -10.87
C LYS A 114 4.44 -0.91 -11.25
N PRO A 115 5.25 -0.61 -12.29
CA PRO A 115 6.40 -1.42 -12.65
C PRO A 115 7.34 -1.67 -11.46
N PRO A 116 7.97 -2.85 -11.37
CA PRO A 116 8.02 -3.91 -12.38
C PRO A 116 6.81 -4.86 -12.37
N SER A 117 5.91 -4.71 -11.40
CA SER A 117 4.76 -5.59 -11.24
C SER A 117 3.75 -5.40 -12.37
N ARG A 118 3.12 -6.50 -12.83
CA ARG A 118 2.10 -6.47 -13.89
C ARG A 118 0.88 -7.26 -13.45
N GLY A 119 -0.26 -6.60 -13.52
CA GLY A 119 -1.51 -7.17 -13.06
C GLY A 119 -2.53 -6.09 -12.76
N ASP A 120 -3.70 -6.53 -12.33
CA ASP A 120 -4.81 -5.67 -11.95
C ASP A 120 -5.41 -6.14 -10.63
N PHE A 121 -6.14 -5.23 -10.00
CA PHE A 121 -6.86 -5.53 -8.78
C PHE A 121 -8.23 -4.87 -8.80
N THR A 122 -9.17 -5.54 -8.14
CA THR A 122 -10.46 -4.98 -7.78
C THR A 122 -10.69 -5.24 -6.30
N PHE A 123 -10.88 -4.18 -5.54
CA PHE A 123 -11.22 -4.22 -4.13
C PHE A 123 -12.61 -3.66 -3.88
N VAL A 124 -13.32 -4.26 -2.94
CA VAL A 124 -14.55 -3.75 -2.36
C VAL A 124 -14.27 -3.51 -0.88
N ALA A 125 -14.28 -2.24 -0.51
CA ALA A 125 -14.13 -1.80 0.87
C ALA A 125 -15.52 -1.49 1.44
N SER A 126 -15.85 -2.05 2.60
CA SER A 126 -17.10 -1.75 3.32
C SER A 126 -16.83 -1.68 4.82
N GLY A 127 -17.06 -0.53 5.45
CA GLY A 127 -16.63 -0.33 6.83
C GLY A 127 -15.12 -0.43 6.94
N ASN A 128 -14.68 -1.33 7.83
CA ASN A 128 -13.27 -1.71 8.05
C ASN A 128 -12.87 -2.99 7.29
N LEU A 129 -13.75 -3.49 6.42
CA LEU A 129 -13.52 -4.71 5.66
C LEU A 129 -13.01 -4.40 4.26
N LEU A 130 -12.14 -5.26 3.74
CA LEU A 130 -11.65 -5.23 2.37
C LEU A 130 -11.70 -6.63 1.77
N ILE A 131 -12.59 -6.85 0.81
CA ILE A 131 -12.57 -8.07 -0.01
C ILE A 131 -12.05 -7.71 -1.39
N GLY A 132 -11.31 -8.62 -2.00
CA GLY A 132 -10.50 -8.26 -3.14
C GLY A 132 -10.15 -9.43 -4.02
N THR A 133 -10.00 -9.14 -5.31
CA THR A 133 -9.39 -10.04 -6.28
C THR A 133 -8.20 -9.32 -6.91
N ILE A 134 -7.08 -10.03 -7.02
CA ILE A 134 -5.84 -9.53 -7.58
C ILE A 134 -5.37 -10.55 -8.59
N GLN A 135 -5.23 -10.13 -9.85
CA GLN A 135 -4.60 -10.94 -10.88
C GLN A 135 -3.18 -10.45 -11.06
N MET A 136 -2.20 -11.34 -10.90
CA MET A 136 -0.79 -11.01 -11.12
C MET A 136 -0.10 -12.16 -11.84
N GLY A 137 0.30 -11.91 -13.09
CA GLY A 137 0.80 -12.97 -13.96
C GLY A 137 -0.22 -14.10 -14.13
N ASP A 138 0.20 -15.33 -13.85
CA ASP A 138 -0.59 -16.56 -13.86
C ASP A 138 -1.28 -16.87 -12.51
N ARG A 139 -1.14 -15.98 -11.51
CA ARG A 139 -1.67 -16.19 -10.17
C ARG A 139 -2.87 -15.31 -9.90
N LEU A 140 -3.86 -15.92 -9.24
CA LEU A 140 -5.02 -15.24 -8.70
C LEU A 140 -4.89 -15.17 -7.18
N TYR A 141 -5.06 -13.99 -6.61
CA TYR A 141 -5.13 -13.81 -5.17
C TYR A 141 -6.48 -13.25 -4.76
N LYS A 142 -6.96 -13.65 -3.59
CA LYS A 142 -8.19 -13.11 -2.99
C LYS A 142 -7.96 -12.69 -1.54
N THR A 143 -8.57 -11.57 -1.16
CA THR A 143 -8.74 -11.24 0.25
C THR A 143 -10.17 -11.60 0.67
N GLU A 144 -10.29 -12.37 1.74
CA GLU A 144 -11.56 -12.83 2.29
C GLU A 144 -11.65 -12.46 3.77
N HIS A 145 -12.87 -12.16 4.22
CA HIS A 145 -13.13 -11.97 5.64
C HIS A 145 -13.26 -13.33 6.33
N ILE A 146 -12.63 -13.45 7.50
CA ILE A 146 -12.75 -14.59 8.40
C ILE A 146 -13.31 -14.09 9.75
N ALA A 147 -13.70 -15.00 10.65
CA ALA A 147 -14.38 -14.63 11.90
C ALA A 147 -13.67 -13.52 12.69
N ASN A 148 -14.47 -12.70 13.37
CA ASN A 148 -14.03 -11.59 14.25
C ASN A 148 -13.36 -10.41 13.54
N GLY A 149 -13.76 -10.06 12.32
CA GLY A 149 -13.22 -8.87 11.63
C GLY A 149 -11.83 -9.07 11.03
N ARG A 150 -11.32 -10.31 11.07
CA ARG A 150 -9.99 -10.66 10.58
C ARG A 150 -10.04 -10.91 9.08
N LEU A 151 -8.90 -10.80 8.41
CA LEU A 151 -8.79 -10.94 6.96
C LEU A 151 -7.79 -12.03 6.60
N ARG A 152 -8.06 -12.77 5.54
CA ARG A 152 -7.16 -13.78 4.99
C ARG A 152 -6.82 -13.46 3.55
N LEU A 153 -5.54 -13.54 3.21
CA LEU A 153 -5.06 -13.55 1.83
C LEU A 153 -4.93 -15.00 1.37
N LEU A 154 -5.49 -15.29 0.20
CA LEU A 154 -5.41 -16.58 -0.48
C LEU A 154 -4.63 -16.44 -1.77
N GLU A 155 -3.77 -17.39 -2.07
CA GLU A 155 -3.27 -17.64 -3.41
C GLU A 155 -4.03 -18.82 -4.01
N ILE A 156 -4.54 -18.62 -5.21
CA ILE A 156 -5.45 -19.52 -5.91
C ILE A 156 -4.80 -19.98 -7.22
N ASP A 157 -4.96 -21.26 -7.52
CA ASP A 157 -4.68 -21.85 -8.81
C ASP A 157 -5.90 -21.63 -9.74
N PRO A 158 -5.82 -20.71 -10.72
CA PRO A 158 -6.96 -20.39 -11.56
C PRO A 158 -7.43 -21.59 -12.40
N GLU A 159 -6.54 -22.51 -12.75
CA GLU A 159 -6.84 -23.72 -13.54
C GLU A 159 -7.69 -24.74 -12.76
N LYS A 160 -7.73 -24.63 -11.43
CA LYS A 160 -8.50 -25.52 -10.55
C LYS A 160 -9.78 -24.87 -10.01
N LEU A 161 -10.04 -23.62 -10.40
CA LEU A 161 -11.24 -22.92 -9.95
C LEU A 161 -12.48 -23.62 -10.56
N PRO A 162 -13.52 -23.93 -9.77
CA PRO A 162 -14.78 -24.37 -10.34
C PRO A 162 -15.37 -23.28 -11.26
N PRO A 163 -16.11 -23.66 -12.31
CA PRO A 163 -16.85 -22.70 -13.12
C PRO A 163 -17.93 -22.02 -12.28
N ASP A 164 -18.22 -20.75 -12.61
CA ASP A 164 -19.26 -19.93 -11.98
C ASP A 164 -20.69 -20.39 -12.32
#